data_AF-A0A2S5QQR8-F1
#
_entry.id   AF-A0A2S5QQR8-F1
#
_cell.length_a   1.000
_cell.length_b   1.000
_cell.length_c   1.000
_cell.angle_alpha   90.00
_cell.angle_beta   90.00
_cell.angle_gamma   90.00
#
_symmetry.space_group_name_H-M   'P 1'
#
loop_
_entity.id
_entity.type
_entity.pdbx_description
1 polymer ?
#
loop_
_entity_poly.entity_id
_entity_poly.type
_entity_poly.pdbx_seq_one_letter_code
_entity_poly.pdbx_strand_id
1 'polypeptide(L)'
;MSKIIFKAGEATVYSEGKDVTAAMPEILIGAVDGPVGQAFANLMAQSKGHTAMFAVRDINQLVRPVCMTVPKVTLKGSTDVGLFGGVVQAATADAILDCVIEGIIPKDQANDLCIISLVWIDPGCIPLEKEGKLDKADMYKNNYDATKLAIKRALNDEPSIDELIANRKKIKHCMWEESWGEI
;
A
#
# COMPACT_ATOMS: atom_id res chain seq x y z
N MET A 1 -7.93 -21.71 -10.84
CA MET A 1 -7.85 -21.35 -9.40
C MET A 1 -9.24 -20.93 -8.92
N SER A 2 -9.51 -20.97 -7.62
CA SER A 2 -10.74 -20.36 -7.08
C SER A 2 -10.69 -18.84 -7.24
N LYS A 3 -11.87 -18.23 -7.41
CA LYS A 3 -12.01 -16.79 -7.56
C LYS A 3 -11.64 -16.08 -6.26
N ILE A 4 -10.76 -15.08 -6.32
CA ILE A 4 -10.38 -14.25 -5.16
C ILE A 4 -11.46 -13.19 -4.95
N ILE A 5 -12.31 -13.36 -3.93
CA ILE A 5 -13.44 -12.44 -3.66
C ILE A 5 -13.00 -11.25 -2.81
N PHE A 6 -12.27 -11.52 -1.73
CA PHE A 6 -11.82 -10.53 -0.77
C PHE A 6 -10.62 -11.08 -0.02
N LYS A 7 -9.53 -10.33 -0.02
CA LYS A 7 -8.33 -10.58 0.77
C LYS A 7 -7.80 -9.25 1.28
N ALA A 8 -7.22 -9.27 2.47
CA ALA A 8 -6.67 -8.09 3.12
C ALA A 8 -5.24 -8.38 3.57
N GLY A 9 -4.34 -7.42 3.40
CA GLY A 9 -2.96 -7.54 3.85
C GLY A 9 -2.34 -6.19 4.14
N GLU A 10 -1.30 -6.20 4.96
CA GLU A 10 -0.51 -5.04 5.31
C GLU A 10 0.98 -5.38 5.29
N ALA A 11 1.80 -4.36 5.14
CA ALA A 11 3.21 -4.44 5.45
C ALA A 11 3.73 -3.09 5.90
N THR A 12 4.77 -3.11 6.73
CA THR A 12 5.58 -1.93 7.05
C THR A 12 7.02 -2.20 6.64
N VAL A 13 7.57 -1.36 5.75
CA VAL A 13 8.98 -1.42 5.33
C VAL A 13 9.58 -0.04 5.52
N TYR A 14 10.76 0.01 6.14
CA TYR A 14 11.51 1.24 6.38
C TYR A 14 13.00 0.95 6.33
N SER A 15 13.78 2.00 6.08
CA SER A 15 15.23 1.98 6.20
C SER A 15 15.63 2.60 7.53
N GLU A 16 16.44 1.90 8.32
CA GLU A 16 16.91 2.39 9.62
C GLU A 16 17.60 3.75 9.49
N GLY A 17 17.20 4.70 10.33
CA GLY A 17 17.71 6.09 10.29
C GLY A 17 17.10 6.97 9.18
N LYS A 18 16.11 6.46 8.43
CA LYS A 18 15.36 7.20 7.39
C LYS A 18 13.85 7.07 7.60
N ASP A 19 13.38 7.44 8.80
CA ASP A 19 12.01 7.12 9.22
C ASP A 19 10.94 7.73 8.30
N VAL A 20 11.20 8.89 7.70
CA VAL A 20 10.22 9.62 6.87
C VAL A 20 9.99 9.02 5.47
N THR A 21 10.79 8.03 5.05
CA THR A 21 10.61 7.28 3.80
C THR A 21 9.94 5.93 4.03
N ALA A 22 9.56 5.60 5.27
CA ALA A 22 8.84 4.39 5.60
C ALA A 22 7.52 4.28 4.82
N ALA A 23 7.15 3.07 4.45
CA ALA A 23 5.92 2.76 3.74
C ALA A 23 5.08 1.77 4.54
N MET A 24 3.79 2.07 4.65
CA MET A 24 2.82 1.26 5.39
C MET A 24 1.52 1.08 4.59
N PRO A 25 1.53 0.37 3.44
CA PRO A 25 0.32 0.09 2.69
C PRO A 25 -0.63 -0.86 3.45
N GLU A 26 -1.92 -0.52 3.45
CA GLU A 26 -3.01 -1.44 3.75
C GLU A 26 -3.74 -1.76 2.45
N ILE A 27 -3.87 -3.04 2.13
CA ILE A 27 -4.35 -3.52 0.84
C ILE A 27 -5.61 -4.33 1.01
N LEU A 28 -6.61 -4.02 0.18
CA LEU A 28 -7.67 -4.95 -0.19
C LEU A 28 -7.44 -5.39 -1.63
N ILE A 29 -7.54 -6.69 -1.90
CA ILE A 29 -7.54 -7.26 -3.24
C ILE A 29 -8.71 -8.22 -3.39
N GLY A 30 -9.45 -8.12 -4.50
CA GLY A 30 -10.61 -8.96 -4.72
C GLY A 30 -11.30 -8.72 -6.05
N ALA A 31 -12.34 -9.51 -6.32
CA ALA A 31 -13.05 -9.51 -7.58
C ALA A 31 -13.74 -8.17 -7.88
N VAL A 32 -13.70 -7.75 -9.14
CA VAL A 32 -14.34 -6.51 -9.63
C VAL A 32 -15.86 -6.51 -9.50
N ASP A 33 -16.47 -7.69 -9.47
CA ASP A 33 -17.92 -7.89 -9.23
C ASP A 33 -18.23 -8.27 -7.77
N GLY A 34 -17.26 -8.08 -6.87
CA GLY A 34 -17.38 -8.35 -5.45
C GLY A 34 -17.39 -7.09 -4.56
N PRO A 35 -17.28 -7.27 -3.23
CA PRO A 35 -17.29 -6.14 -2.30
C PRO A 35 -16.11 -5.17 -2.50
N VAL A 36 -14.94 -5.68 -2.91
CA VAL A 36 -13.78 -4.83 -3.23
C VAL A 36 -14.06 -3.97 -4.46
N GLY A 37 -14.65 -4.54 -5.52
CA GLY A 37 -15.07 -3.81 -6.71
C GLY A 37 -16.12 -2.73 -6.43
N GLN A 38 -17.11 -3.02 -5.59
CA GLN A 38 -18.09 -2.02 -5.16
C GLN A 38 -17.44 -0.87 -4.39
N ALA A 39 -16.54 -1.17 -3.45
CA ALA A 39 -15.80 -0.15 -2.70
C ALA A 39 -14.89 0.68 -3.63
N PHE A 40 -14.22 0.02 -4.58
CA PHE A 40 -13.37 0.65 -5.58
C PHE A 40 -14.17 1.65 -6.43
N ALA A 41 -15.35 1.26 -6.91
CA ALA A 41 -16.21 2.15 -7.70
C ALA A 41 -16.64 3.39 -6.90
N ASN A 42 -16.93 3.23 -5.61
CA ASN A 42 -17.31 4.34 -4.73
C ASN A 42 -16.15 5.34 -4.51
N LEU A 43 -14.89 4.88 -4.53
CA LEU A 43 -13.71 5.75 -4.41
C LEU A 43 -13.47 6.67 -5.61
N MET A 44 -14.23 6.52 -6.70
CA MET A 44 -14.26 7.52 -7.76
C MET A 44 -14.80 8.86 -7.25
N ALA A 45 -15.65 8.85 -6.21
CA ALA A 45 -16.05 10.05 -5.50
C ALA A 45 -14.86 10.59 -4.69
N GLN A 46 -14.51 11.85 -4.90
CA GLN A 46 -13.33 12.47 -4.31
C GLN A 46 -13.67 13.23 -3.03
N SER A 47 -12.77 13.16 -2.06
CA SER A 47 -12.84 13.90 -0.80
C SER A 47 -11.70 14.91 -0.70
N LYS A 48 -11.98 16.11 -0.18
CA LYS A 48 -10.96 17.15 -0.02
C LYS A 48 -9.80 16.63 0.86
N GLY A 49 -8.59 16.71 0.32
CA GLY A 49 -7.37 16.29 1.00
C GLY A 49 -7.13 14.77 1.06
N HIS A 50 -8.08 13.95 0.57
CA HIS A 50 -7.92 12.49 0.46
C HIS A 50 -8.28 12.05 -0.96
N THR A 51 -7.54 12.61 -1.92
CA THR A 51 -7.75 12.31 -3.34
C THR A 51 -7.34 10.87 -3.63
N ALA A 52 -8.31 10.05 -4.01
CA ALA A 52 -8.10 8.70 -4.49
C ALA A 52 -7.76 8.75 -5.98
N MET A 53 -6.71 8.05 -6.41
CA MET A 53 -6.33 8.00 -7.82
C MET A 53 -5.86 6.61 -8.23
N PHE A 54 -5.91 6.33 -9.53
CA PHE A 54 -5.40 5.07 -10.03
C PHE A 54 -3.89 4.97 -9.84
N ALA A 55 -3.37 3.78 -9.54
CA ALA A 55 -1.95 3.49 -9.70
C ALA A 55 -1.64 3.32 -11.20
N VAL A 56 -0.79 4.19 -11.74
CA VAL A 56 -0.34 4.12 -13.13
C VAL A 56 1.19 4.04 -13.15
N ARG A 57 1.73 3.29 -14.12
CA ARG A 57 3.17 3.22 -14.38
C ARG A 57 3.68 4.50 -15.03
N ASP A 58 2.88 5.05 -15.95
CA ASP A 58 3.11 6.28 -16.69
C ASP A 58 1.80 6.71 -17.38
N ILE A 59 1.86 7.77 -18.19
CA ILE A 59 0.79 8.25 -19.06
C ILE A 59 0.29 7.10 -19.95
N ASN A 60 -1.02 6.83 -19.88
CA ASN A 60 -1.68 5.75 -20.62
C ASN A 60 -1.16 4.33 -20.28
N GLN A 61 -0.56 4.13 -19.09
CA GLN A 61 -0.04 2.83 -18.63
C GLN A 61 -0.65 2.46 -17.27
N LEU A 62 -1.97 2.24 -17.25
CA LEU A 62 -2.70 1.78 -16.05
C LEU A 62 -2.27 0.36 -15.66
N VAL A 63 -1.93 0.13 -14.39
CA VAL A 63 -1.55 -1.20 -13.90
C VAL A 63 -2.76 -2.14 -13.81
N ARG A 64 -2.51 -3.45 -13.96
CA ARG A 64 -3.49 -4.52 -13.73
C ARG A 64 -2.96 -5.56 -12.73
N PRO A 65 -3.73 -6.04 -11.74
CA PRO A 65 -5.08 -5.60 -11.34
C PRO A 65 -5.20 -4.09 -11.14
N VAL A 66 -6.35 -3.54 -11.53
CA VAL A 66 -6.56 -2.10 -11.41
C VAL A 66 -6.48 -1.71 -9.94
N CYS A 67 -5.71 -0.68 -9.62
CA CYS A 67 -5.47 -0.28 -8.24
C CYS A 67 -5.86 1.18 -8.02
N MET A 68 -6.56 1.45 -6.92
CA MET A 68 -6.82 2.78 -6.40
C MET A 68 -5.87 3.01 -5.23
N THR A 69 -5.03 4.04 -5.31
CA THR A 69 -4.24 4.53 -4.17
C THR A 69 -5.02 5.63 -3.46
N VAL A 70 -5.08 5.54 -2.13
CA VAL A 70 -5.78 6.52 -1.27
C VAL A 70 -4.84 6.93 -0.16
N PRO A 71 -4.63 8.24 0.08
CA PRO A 71 -3.73 8.67 1.14
C PRO A 71 -4.39 8.43 2.51
N LYS A 72 -3.64 7.86 3.47
CA LYS A 72 -4.11 7.70 4.87
C LYS A 72 -4.13 9.00 5.66
N VAL A 73 -3.35 9.98 5.22
CA VAL A 73 -3.23 11.31 5.83
C VAL A 73 -3.68 12.36 4.84
N THR A 74 -4.15 13.48 5.38
CA THR A 74 -4.60 14.61 4.56
C THR A 74 -3.43 15.20 3.78
N LEU A 75 -3.52 15.19 2.44
CA LEU A 75 -2.62 15.91 1.56
C LEU A 75 -2.94 17.42 1.62
N LYS A 76 -1.94 18.23 1.94
CA LYS A 76 -2.07 19.65 2.29
C LYS A 76 -1.57 20.60 1.20
N GLY A 77 -0.76 20.15 0.25
CA GLY A 77 -0.18 21.03 -0.77
C GLY A 77 0.38 20.31 -1.99
N SER A 78 1.10 21.05 -2.84
CA SER A 78 1.66 20.50 -4.07
C SER A 78 2.82 19.52 -3.82
N THR A 79 3.57 19.70 -2.74
CA THR A 79 4.74 18.86 -2.42
C THR A 79 4.33 17.42 -2.12
N ASP A 80 3.45 17.21 -1.14
CA ASP A 80 2.94 15.90 -0.78
C ASP A 80 2.04 15.29 -1.86
N VAL A 81 1.24 16.11 -2.57
CA VAL A 81 0.53 15.64 -3.78
C VAL A 81 1.50 15.13 -4.84
N GLY A 82 2.62 15.84 -5.08
CA GLY A 82 3.63 15.45 -6.06
C GLY A 82 4.41 14.19 -5.67
N LEU A 83 4.70 14.00 -4.38
CA LEU A 83 5.32 12.77 -3.89
C LEU A 83 4.35 11.58 -3.99
N PHE A 84 3.10 11.78 -3.56
CA PHE A 84 2.06 10.75 -3.58
C PHE A 84 1.69 10.31 -5.01
N GLY A 85 1.50 11.28 -5.91
CA GLY A 85 1.21 11.05 -7.34
C GLY A 85 2.44 10.86 -8.22
N GLY A 86 3.63 10.80 -7.63
CA GLY A 86 4.88 10.59 -8.34
C GLY A 86 5.55 9.30 -7.89
N VAL A 87 6.53 9.45 -6.99
CA VAL A 87 7.37 8.33 -6.54
C VAL A 87 6.57 7.20 -5.89
N VAL A 88 5.57 7.53 -5.07
CA VAL A 88 4.73 6.54 -4.39
C VAL A 88 3.84 5.80 -5.40
N GLN A 89 3.15 6.52 -6.28
CA GLN A 89 2.30 5.93 -7.32
C GLN A 89 3.08 5.00 -8.24
N ALA A 90 4.26 5.42 -8.69
CA ALA A 90 5.13 4.61 -9.56
C ALA A 90 5.59 3.33 -8.87
N ALA A 91 6.02 3.42 -7.61
CA ALA A 91 6.45 2.26 -6.80
C ALA A 91 5.31 1.26 -6.58
N THR A 92 4.11 1.75 -6.25
CA THR A 92 2.92 0.91 -6.09
C THR A 92 2.56 0.21 -7.41
N ALA A 93 2.56 0.92 -8.53
CA ALA A 93 2.26 0.34 -9.83
C ALA A 93 3.30 -0.71 -10.27
N ASP A 94 4.59 -0.47 -10.02
CA ASP A 94 5.65 -1.44 -10.28
C ASP A 94 5.48 -2.70 -9.44
N ALA A 95 5.24 -2.55 -8.14
CA ALA A 95 5.06 -3.69 -7.24
C ALA A 95 3.89 -4.59 -7.67
N ILE A 96 2.77 -4.01 -8.09
CA ILE A 96 1.61 -4.77 -8.59
C ILE A 96 1.94 -5.51 -9.88
N LEU A 97 2.62 -4.85 -10.82
CA LEU A 97 3.00 -5.47 -12.09
C LEU A 97 3.97 -6.64 -11.86
N ASP A 98 4.95 -6.45 -10.98
CA ASP A 98 5.91 -7.50 -10.62
C ASP A 98 5.24 -8.66 -9.87
N CYS A 99 4.24 -8.39 -9.02
CA CYS A 99 3.40 -9.46 -8.45
C CYS A 99 2.73 -10.32 -9.53
N VAL A 100 2.31 -9.75 -10.65
CA VAL A 100 1.76 -10.50 -11.79
C VAL A 100 2.86 -11.26 -12.54
N ILE A 101 4.02 -10.64 -12.78
CA ILE A 101 5.17 -11.26 -13.46
C ILE A 101 5.67 -12.49 -12.68
N GLU A 102 5.74 -12.37 -11.36
CA GLU A 102 6.22 -13.42 -10.46
C GLU A 102 5.16 -14.47 -10.11
N GLY A 103 3.91 -14.27 -10.57
CA GLY A 103 2.80 -15.19 -10.31
C GLY A 103 2.26 -15.14 -8.87
N ILE A 104 2.61 -14.12 -8.08
CA ILE A 104 1.97 -13.83 -6.79
C ILE A 104 0.49 -13.51 -7.03
N ILE A 105 0.21 -12.65 -8.00
CA ILE A 105 -1.14 -12.45 -8.55
C ILE A 105 -1.25 -13.34 -9.80
N PRO A 106 -2.25 -14.24 -9.87
CA PRO A 106 -2.47 -15.05 -11.06
C PRO A 106 -2.74 -14.17 -12.29
N LYS A 107 -1.90 -14.30 -13.33
CA LYS A 107 -1.97 -13.47 -14.54
C LYS A 107 -3.31 -13.59 -15.27
N ASP A 108 -3.94 -14.76 -15.23
CA ASP A 108 -5.25 -15.04 -15.83
C ASP A 108 -6.41 -14.33 -15.11
N GLN A 109 -6.21 -13.90 -13.86
CA GLN A 109 -7.21 -13.16 -13.07
C GLN A 109 -6.93 -11.65 -13.02
N ALA A 110 -5.83 -11.16 -13.62
CA ALA A 110 -5.40 -9.77 -13.47
C ALA A 110 -6.45 -8.74 -13.94
N ASN A 111 -7.34 -9.10 -14.87
CA ASN A 111 -8.42 -8.22 -15.32
C ASN A 111 -9.72 -8.35 -14.53
N ASP A 112 -9.87 -9.43 -13.76
CA ASP A 112 -11.07 -9.72 -12.96
C ASP A 112 -10.91 -9.30 -11.49
N LEU A 113 -9.73 -8.79 -11.13
CA LEU A 113 -9.40 -8.29 -9.80
C LEU A 113 -9.21 -6.77 -9.80
N CYS A 114 -9.46 -6.18 -8.64
CA CYS A 114 -9.12 -4.80 -8.32
C CYS A 114 -8.45 -4.74 -6.94
N ILE A 115 -7.71 -3.65 -6.72
CA ILE A 115 -6.94 -3.37 -5.52
C ILE A 115 -7.35 -2.00 -4.98
N ILE A 116 -7.51 -1.90 -3.66
CA ILE A 116 -7.54 -0.63 -2.94
C ILE A 116 -6.30 -0.63 -2.05
N SER A 117 -5.42 0.37 -2.22
CA SER A 117 -4.22 0.53 -1.42
C SER A 117 -4.30 1.85 -0.66
N LEU A 118 -4.49 1.76 0.66
CA LEU A 118 -4.35 2.92 1.53
C LEU A 118 -2.86 3.08 1.84
N VAL A 119 -2.29 4.22 1.48
CA VAL A 119 -0.85 4.47 1.60
C VAL A 119 -0.60 5.67 2.49
N TRP A 120 0.32 5.50 3.43
CA TRP A 120 0.80 6.57 4.30
C TRP A 120 2.07 7.20 3.72
N ILE A 121 2.17 8.52 3.82
CA ILE A 121 3.41 9.25 3.61
C ILE A 121 3.67 10.09 4.86
N ASP A 122 4.90 10.04 5.39
CA ASP A 122 5.26 10.84 6.56
C ASP A 122 5.24 12.34 6.20
N PRO A 123 4.49 13.20 6.91
CA PRO A 123 4.55 14.65 6.70
C PRO A 123 5.97 15.25 6.79
N GLY A 124 6.90 14.60 7.50
CA GLY A 124 8.32 14.92 7.57
C GLY A 124 9.06 14.84 6.24
N CYS A 125 8.51 14.17 5.22
CA CYS A 125 9.09 14.19 3.87
C CYS A 125 8.99 15.58 3.20
N ILE A 126 7.99 16.40 3.58
CA ILE A 126 7.70 17.69 2.96
C ILE A 126 8.86 18.69 3.13
N PRO A 127 9.38 18.96 4.35
CA PRO A 127 10.54 19.86 4.50
C PRO A 127 11.78 19.33 3.78
N LEU A 128 12.06 18.02 3.84
CA LEU A 128 13.21 17.44 3.14
C LEU A 128 13.13 17.56 1.62
N GLU A 129 11.93 17.38 1.05
CA GLU A 129 11.71 17.56 -0.39
C GLU A 129 11.93 19.01 -0.81
N LYS A 130 11.43 19.96 -0.02
CA LYS A 130 11.65 21.41 -0.27
C LYS A 130 13.12 21.80 -0.18
N GLU A 131 13.89 21.13 0.67
CA GLU A 131 15.34 21.30 0.78
C GLU A 131 16.13 20.51 -0.28
N GLY A 132 15.48 19.68 -1.09
CA GLY A 132 16.13 18.81 -2.07
C GLY A 132 16.95 17.67 -1.44
N LYS A 133 16.66 17.30 -0.19
CA LYS A 133 17.37 16.28 0.59
C LYS A 133 16.59 14.97 0.77
N LEU A 134 15.34 14.92 0.32
CA LEU A 134 14.54 13.70 0.43
C LEU A 134 15.16 12.58 -0.43
N ASP A 135 15.42 11.44 0.21
CA ASP A 135 15.86 10.24 -0.50
C ASP A 135 14.69 9.56 -1.21
N LYS A 136 14.42 10.00 -2.44
CA LYS A 136 13.35 9.45 -3.28
C LYS A 136 13.62 8.00 -3.71
N ALA A 137 14.88 7.59 -3.81
CA ALA A 137 15.20 6.21 -4.17
C ALA A 137 14.82 5.26 -3.05
N ASP A 138 15.10 5.64 -1.80
CA ASP A 138 14.68 4.90 -0.61
C ASP A 138 13.15 4.90 -0.45
N MET A 139 12.50 6.06 -0.64
CA MET A 139 11.02 6.15 -0.63
C MET A 139 10.38 5.24 -1.69
N TYR A 140 10.92 5.22 -2.91
CA TYR A 140 10.47 4.32 -3.97
C TYR A 140 10.62 2.86 -3.52
N LYS A 141 11.81 2.48 -3.06
CA LYS A 141 12.12 1.11 -2.64
C LYS A 141 11.18 0.65 -1.53
N ASN A 142 10.98 1.45 -0.48
CA ASN A 142 10.13 1.07 0.65
C ASN A 142 8.67 0.91 0.21
N ASN A 143 8.14 1.82 -0.62
CA ASN A 143 6.77 1.70 -1.12
C ASN A 143 6.59 0.48 -2.05
N TYR A 144 7.58 0.19 -2.88
CA TYR A 144 7.58 -0.99 -3.74
C TYR A 144 7.60 -2.28 -2.91
N ASP A 145 8.59 -2.41 -2.01
CA ASP A 145 8.78 -3.60 -1.18
C ASP A 145 7.58 -3.85 -0.26
N ALA A 146 7.06 -2.79 0.38
CA ALA A 146 5.91 -2.90 1.26
C ALA A 146 4.64 -3.25 0.48
N THR A 147 4.40 -2.65 -0.69
CA THR A 147 3.22 -2.97 -1.51
C THR A 147 3.25 -4.44 -1.93
N LYS A 148 4.40 -4.91 -2.42
CA LYS A 148 4.60 -6.29 -2.85
C LYS A 148 4.41 -7.28 -1.69
N LEU A 149 4.99 -6.99 -0.53
CA LEU A 149 4.83 -7.80 0.68
C LEU A 149 3.38 -7.84 1.16
N ALA A 150 2.68 -6.69 1.17
CA ALA A 150 1.29 -6.60 1.58
C ALA A 150 0.36 -7.41 0.65
N ILE A 151 0.58 -7.36 -0.68
CA ILE A 151 -0.18 -8.18 -1.65
C ILE A 151 0.06 -9.67 -1.41
N LYS A 152 1.33 -10.07 -1.27
CA LYS A 152 1.69 -11.46 -1.01
C LYS A 152 1.01 -11.98 0.25
N ARG A 153 1.08 -11.21 1.34
CA ARG A 153 0.44 -11.55 2.61
C ARG A 153 -1.08 -11.63 2.49
N ALA A 154 -1.69 -10.68 1.78
CA ALA A 154 -3.13 -10.68 1.55
C ALA A 154 -3.60 -11.98 0.88
N LEU A 155 -2.92 -12.39 -0.20
CA LEU A 155 -3.31 -13.57 -0.96
C LEU A 155 -3.05 -14.90 -0.22
N ASN A 156 -2.14 -14.89 0.75
CA ASN A 156 -1.77 -16.06 1.56
C ASN A 156 -2.44 -16.12 2.95
N ASP A 157 -3.28 -15.15 3.31
CA ASP A 157 -3.83 -15.01 4.67
C ASP A 157 -2.74 -14.93 5.76
N GLU A 158 -1.69 -14.15 5.49
CA GLU A 158 -0.56 -13.97 6.40
C GLU A 158 -0.66 -12.64 7.19
N PRO A 159 -0.27 -12.64 8.49
CA PRO A 159 0.13 -13.80 9.29
C PRO A 159 -1.08 -14.71 9.59
N SER A 160 -0.80 -16.01 9.78
CA SER A 160 -1.84 -16.97 10.13
C SER A 160 -2.44 -16.70 11.51
N ILE A 161 -3.66 -17.18 11.76
CA ILE A 161 -4.31 -17.06 13.08
C ILE A 161 -3.49 -17.77 14.17
N ASP A 162 -2.88 -18.92 13.87
CA ASP A 162 -2.06 -19.64 14.83
C ASP A 162 -0.80 -18.86 15.21
N GLU A 163 -0.16 -18.20 14.24
CA GLU A 163 0.98 -17.32 14.48
C GLU A 163 0.59 -16.13 15.37
N LEU A 164 -0.54 -15.48 15.06
CA LEU A 164 -1.05 -14.35 15.85
C LEU A 164 -1.35 -14.77 17.29
N ILE A 165 -1.99 -15.92 17.50
CA ILE A 165 -2.26 -16.48 18.83
C ILE A 165 -0.94 -16.75 19.56
N ALA A 166 0.03 -17.37 18.90
CA ALA A 166 1.33 -17.70 19.49
C ALA A 166 2.15 -16.45 19.86
N ASN A 167 1.94 -15.34 19.16
CA ASN A 167 2.69 -14.10 19.30
C ASN A 167 2.02 -13.02 20.16
N ARG A 168 0.75 -13.21 20.56
CA ARG A 168 -0.09 -12.20 21.24
C ARG A 168 0.56 -11.45 22.41
N LYS A 169 1.50 -12.05 23.13
CA LYS A 169 2.25 -11.43 24.24
C LYS A 169 3.78 -11.43 24.05
N LYS A 170 4.27 -11.85 22.89
CA LYS A 170 5.71 -11.95 22.57
C LYS A 170 6.18 -10.79 21.69
N ILE A 171 5.33 -10.34 20.77
CA ILE A 171 5.63 -9.24 19.86
C ILE A 171 5.00 -7.96 20.41
N LYS A 172 5.79 -6.90 20.57
CA LYS A 172 5.30 -5.58 21.00
C LYS A 172 4.85 -4.74 19.81
N HIS A 173 3.87 -3.87 20.02
CA HIS A 173 3.51 -2.86 19.04
C HIS A 173 4.61 -1.79 18.98
N CYS A 174 5.09 -1.45 17.77
CA CYS A 174 6.25 -0.57 17.58
C CYS A 174 6.05 0.84 18.17
N MET A 175 4.81 1.33 18.21
CA MET A 175 4.46 2.64 18.77
C MET A 175 4.00 2.59 20.24
N TRP A 176 4.07 1.44 20.91
CA TRP A 176 3.60 1.30 22.30
C TRP A 176 4.56 0.45 23.14
N GLU A 177 5.51 1.11 23.81
CA GLU A 177 6.57 0.46 24.57
C GLU A 177 6.07 -0.43 25.72
N GLU A 178 4.94 -0.02 26.32
CA GLU A 178 4.26 -0.72 27.41
C GLU A 178 3.44 -1.93 26.94
N SER A 179 3.51 -2.30 25.66
CA SER A 179 2.84 -3.48 25.09
C SER A 179 2.93 -4.68 26.04
N TRP A 180 1.76 -5.10 26.53
CA TRP A 180 1.54 -6.27 27.41
C TRP A 180 2.04 -6.13 28.86
N GLY A 181 2.38 -4.92 29.32
CA GLY A 181 2.52 -4.61 30.74
C GLY A 181 1.20 -4.78 31.51
N GLU A 182 1.21 -4.49 32.81
CA GLU A 182 -0.01 -4.44 33.63
C GLU A 182 -0.83 -3.20 33.25
N ILE A 183 -1.71 -3.37 32.27
CA ILE A 183 -2.64 -2.35 31.77
C ILE A 183 -4.06 -2.93 31.87
#